data_AF-A0A6S6XJT8-F1
#
_entry.id   AF-A0A6S6XJT8-F1
#
_cell.length_a   1.000
_cell.length_b   1.000
_cell.length_c   1.000
_cell.angle_alpha   90.00
_cell.angle_beta   90.00
_cell.angle_gamma   90.00
#
_symmetry.space_group_name_H-M   'P 1'
#
loop_
_entity.id
_entity.type
_entity.pdbx_description
1 polymer ?
#
loop_
_entity_poly.entity_id
_entity_poly.type
_entity_poly.pdbx_seq_one_letter_code
_entity_poly.pdbx_strand_id
1 'polypeptide(L)' 'MKIKIKKNEILWVTISDENHIPRFAITSDRMRSTYFLYSINEKGDTTKIKQSQDPLKLNEYVDTKM' A
#
# COMPACT_ATOMS: atom_id res chain seq x y z
N MET A 1 -3.41 14.76 -4.22
CA MET A 1 -2.98 14.33 -2.86
C MET A 1 -1.59 13.71 -2.96
N LYS A 2 -0.69 13.97 -2.00
CA LYS A 2 0.65 13.34 -1.98
C LYS A 2 0.68 12.24 -0.92
N ILE A 3 0.90 10.99 -1.33
CA ILE A 3 0.97 9.84 -0.43
C ILE A 3 2.30 9.89 0.33
N LYS A 4 2.24 9.88 1.66
CA LYS A 4 3.44 9.90 2.51
C LYS A 4 3.90 8.47 2.77
N ILE A 5 4.96 8.06 2.09
CA ILE A 5 5.58 6.74 2.24
C ILE A 5 6.90 6.88 3.00
N LYS A 6 7.31 5.84 3.73
CA LYS A 6 8.58 5.85 4.45
C LYS A 6 9.76 5.98 3.47
N LYS A 7 10.77 6.73 3.88
CA LYS A 7 11.96 7.10 3.06
C LYS A 7 12.75 5.92 2.51
N ASN A 8 12.64 4.73 3.11
CA ASN A 8 13.38 3.53 2.71
C ASN A 8 12.50 2.48 2.02
N GLU A 9 11.29 2.85 1.63
CA GLU A 9 10.37 1.97 0.91
C GLU A 9 10.17 2.46 -0.52
N ILE A 10 9.95 1.52 -1.44
CA ILE A 10 9.67 1.77 -2.85
C ILE A 10 8.17 1.56 -3.05
N LEU A 11 7.47 2.56 -3.59
CA LEU A 11 6.06 2.43 -3.98
C LEU A 11 5.93 1.59 -5.25
N TRP A 12 5.11 0.55 -5.20
CA TRP A 12 4.84 -0.33 -6.35
C TRP A 12 3.49 -0.04 -6.98
N VAL A 13 2.46 -0.09 -6.14
CA VAL A 13 1.07 -0.02 -6.57
C VAL A 13 0.32 0.91 -5.64
N THR A 14 -0.55 1.71 -6.23
CA THR A 14 -1.56 2.47 -5.51
C THR A 14 -2.91 1.93 -5.97
N ILE A 15 -3.73 1.46 -5.03
CA ILE A 15 -5.09 1.02 -5.31
C ILE A 15 -6.03 2.17 -4.94
N SER A 16 -6.81 2.60 -5.93
CA SER A 16 -7.82 3.65 -5.78
C SER A 16 -9.22 3.05 -5.77
N ASP A 17 -10.16 3.76 -5.15
CA ASP A 17 -11.58 3.44 -5.27
C ASP A 17 -12.16 3.89 -6.63
N GLU A 18 -13.46 3.66 -6.83
CA GLU A 18 -14.20 4.00 -8.06
C GLU A 18 -14.14 5.49 -8.41
N ASN A 19 -13.90 6.36 -7.43
CA ASN A 19 -13.74 7.80 -7.64
C ASN A 19 -12.29 8.20 -7.92
N HIS A 20 -11.42 7.22 -8.18
CA HIS A 20 -9.97 7.38 -8.35
C HIS A 20 -9.26 7.95 -7.12
N ILE A 21 -9.84 7.83 -5.92
CA ILE A 21 -9.22 8.28 -4.68
C ILE A 21 -8.32 7.14 -4.15
N PRO A 22 -7.00 7.38 -3.95
CA PRO A 22 -6.11 6.38 -3.37
C PRO A 22 -6.57 5.92 -1.98
N ARG A 23 -6.84 4.62 -1.83
CA ARG A 23 -7.22 4.01 -0.54
C ARG A 23 -6.14 3.12 0.02
N PHE A 24 -5.36 2.47 -0.83
CA PHE A 24 -4.28 1.60 -0.40
C PHE A 24 -3.00 1.82 -1.22
N ALA A 25 -1.86 1.50 -0.62
CA ALA A 25 -0.57 1.47 -1.30
C ALA A 25 0.20 0.20 -0.92
N ILE A 26 0.78 -0.44 -1.93
CA ILE A 26 1.74 -1.53 -1.75
C ILE A 26 3.12 -0.96 -1.98
N THR A 27 3.98 -1.17 -1.01
CA THR A 27 5.39 -0.75 -1.05
C THR A 27 6.29 -1.95 -0.76
N SER A 28 7.57 -1.86 -1.06
CA SER A 28 8.56 -2.84 -0.61
C SER A 28 9.75 -2.18 0.06
N ASP A 29 10.50 -2.95 0.82
CA ASP A 29 11.87 -2.58 1.18
C ASP A 29 12.76 -2.48 -0.06
N ARG A 30 13.94 -1.86 0.09
CA ARG A 30 14.90 -1.70 -1.02
C ARG A 30 15.40 -3.03 -1.58
N MET A 31 15.44 -4.08 -0.77
CA MET A 31 15.88 -5.42 -1.21
C MET A 31 14.76 -6.21 -1.90
N ARG A 32 13.52 -5.68 -1.94
CA ARG A 32 12.33 -6.38 -2.47
C ARG A 32 12.08 -7.73 -1.82
N SER A 33 12.47 -7.85 -0.54
CA SER A 33 12.30 -9.05 0.27
C SER A 33 10.97 -9.05 1.01
N THR A 34 10.47 -7.86 1.31
CA THR A 34 9.27 -7.66 2.12
C THR A 34 8.42 -6.58 1.50
N TYR A 35 7.14 -6.90 1.33
CA TYR A 35 6.11 -6.00 0.86
C TYR A 35 5.23 -5.55 2.02
N PHE A 36 4.79 -4.30 1.97
CA PHE A 36 3.97 -3.67 2.98
C PHE A 36 2.73 -3.09 2.33
N LEU A 37 1.57 -3.40 2.92
CA LEU A 37 0.29 -2.81 2.56
C LEU A 37 -0.05 -1.70 3.55
N TYR A 38 -0.33 -0.53 3.00
CA TYR A 38 -0.74 0.66 3.72
C TYR A 38 -2.17 1.05 3.36
N SER A 39 -2.97 1.48 4.33
CA SER A 39 -4.17 2.29 4.08
C SER A 39 -3.78 3.74 3.97
N ILE A 40 -4.48 4.47 3.11
CA ILE A 40 -4.28 5.89 2.86
C ILE A 40 -5.53 6.63 3.33
N ASN A 41 -5.35 7.63 4.18
CA ASN A 41 -6.45 8.52 4.59
C ASN A 41 -6.61 9.70 3.62
N GLU A 42 -7.64 10.52 3.82
CA GLU A 42 -7.94 11.70 2.99
C GLU A 42 -6.84 12.77 3.00
N LYS A 43 -5.95 12.74 4.01
CA LYS A 43 -4.80 13.64 4.13
C LYS A 43 -3.56 13.11 3.42
N GLY A 44 -3.60 11.88 2.91
CA GLY A 44 -2.48 11.19 2.29
C GLY A 44 -1.49 10.58 3.28
N ASP A 45 -1.83 10.52 4.57
CA ASP A 45 -1.06 9.78 5.55
C ASP A 45 -1.33 8.27 5.41
N THR A 46 -0.28 7.49 5.63
CA THR A 46 -0.33 6.03 5.47
C THR A 46 -0.28 5.31 6.81
N THR A 47 -1.12 4.28 6.98
CA THR A 47 -1.08 3.39 8.14
C THR A 47 -0.81 1.97 7.67
N LYS A 48 0.23 1.34 8.20
CA LYS A 48 0.59 -0.04 7.83
C LYS A 48 -0.49 -0.99 8.35
N ILE A 49 -1.09 -1.76 7.44
CA ILE A 49 -2.14 -2.74 7.79
C ILE A 49 -1.57 -4.15 7.80
N LYS A 50 -0.74 -4.47 6.80
CA LYS A 50 -0.23 -5.83 6.59
C LYS A 50 1.18 -5.80 6.00
N GLN A 51 1.93 -6.87 6.21
CA GLN A 51 3.22 -7.10 5.59
C GLN A 51 3.32 -8.57 5.17
N SER A 52 4.03 -8.85 4.08
CA SER A 52 4.21 -10.19 3.53
C SER A 52 5.49 -10.22 2.69
N GLN A 53 6.13 -11.38 2.60
CA GLN A 53 7.21 -11.60 1.62
C GLN A 53 6.66 -11.87 0.22
N ASP A 54 5.39 -12.27 0.14
CA ASP A 54 4.67 -12.52 -1.10
C ASP A 54 3.67 -11.39 -1.36
N PRO A 55 3.80 -10.62 -2.46
CA PRO A 55 2.90 -9.53 -2.79
C PRO A 55 1.48 -10.00 -3.13
N LEU A 56 1.28 -11.24 -3.60
CA LEU A 56 -0.06 -11.76 -3.95
C LEU A 56 -0.97 -11.81 -2.72
N LYS A 57 -0.44 -12.23 -1.56
CA LYS A 57 -1.15 -12.26 -0.28
C LYS A 57 -1.58 -10.89 0.25
N LEU A 58 -0.98 -9.81 -0.26
CA LEU A 58 -1.39 -8.45 0.03
C LEU A 58 -2.54 -8.03 -0.89
N ASN A 59 -2.50 -8.41 -2.16
CA ASN A 59 -3.57 -8.11 -3.11
C ASN A 59 -4.89 -8.78 -2.71
N GLU A 60 -4.85 -10.08 -2.39
CA GLU A 60 -6.04 -10.82 -1.91
C GLU A 60 -6.69 -10.15 -0.68
N TYR A 61 -5.87 -9.58 0.20
CA TYR A 61 -6.37 -8.89 1.39
C TYR A 61 -7.09 -7.58 1.02
N VAL A 62 -6.59 -6.85 0.02
CA VAL A 62 -7.24 -5.64 -0.49
C VAL A 62 -8.57 -6.02 -1.13
N ASP A 63 -8.59 -7.06 -1.96
CA ASP A 63 -9.80 -7.54 -2.64
C ASP A 63 -10.89 -7.98 -1.64
N THR A 64 -10.50 -8.50 -0.47
CA THR A 64 -11.45 -8.86 0.60
C THR A 64 -11.99 -7.65 1.37
N LYS A 65 -11.34 -6.48 1.26
CA LYS A 65 -11.66 -5.26 2.01
C LYS A 65 -12.37 -4.19 1.18
N MET A 66 -12.40 -4.34 -0.14
CA MET A 66 -13.20 -3.52 -1.06
C MET A 66 -14.62 -4.07 -1.16
#